data_AF-A0A370BBN2-F1
#
_entry.id   AF-A0A370BBN2-F1
#
_cell.length_a   1.000
_cell.length_b   1.000
_cell.length_c   1.000
_cell.angle_alpha   90.00
_cell.angle_beta   90.00
_cell.angle_gamma   90.00
#
_symmetry.space_group_name_H-M   'P 1'
#
loop_
_entity.id
_entity.type
_entity.pdbx_description
1 polymer ?
#
loop_
_entity_poly.entity_id
_entity_poly.type
_entity_poly.pdbx_seq_one_letter_code
_entity_poly.pdbx_strand_id
1 'polypeptide(L)'
;MDLIPEPLRSWPAPRGGATGAAFPLDAETAVEAGTGTEGVARWWRTYVGAATGLPFPDASGATADNLVVLEIDPAAGRELGPEGYRITVDDAEVRVAGGSAAGVFWGAQTLRQLLGADAFRAAPTGAGRQWSVPTGVIEDAPRFAWRGLMLDVSRHFTPKDGVLRQLDLLAAHKLNVFHFHLTDDQGWRIEIESHPKLTEIGAWRARTRWGHRASELWEEKPHGGYYTKADLREIVAYAAERHITVVPEIEIPGHSQAAIAAYPELGNADVPDADGTDGADGTGGTDGTFGTGGGVTVWDSWGVSPHVLAPTAHVLRFYEDVFEEVLDVFPAATSPFIHVGGDECPKDQWRASPAAQARIEELGLADEDALQAWFIRHFDRWLAARGRRLIGWDEILEGINLVDGAAESGAVEGGTAGTGLSPGAAVSSWRGYAGGIAAAKAGHDVVMCPEQQVYLDHRQAPGDDEPMPIGYVRTLEDIYRFEPVPPQLTPEEAAHVLGTQANVWTEVMQDRSRVDYQVFPRLAAFAEVAWSALPAPGERDFADFEQRMAEHYRRLDALGVEYRPPGGPLPWQRRPGVLGRPREGTPPVG
;
A
#
# COMPACT_ATOMS: atom_id res chain seq x y z
N MET A 1 20.85 -18.17 -7.11
CA MET A 1 21.34 -16.86 -6.62
C MET A 1 20.42 -16.45 -5.49
N ASP A 2 20.93 -15.87 -4.41
CA ASP A 2 20.12 -15.58 -3.22
C ASP A 2 19.34 -14.26 -3.37
N LEU A 3 18.54 -14.15 -4.44
CA LEU A 3 17.78 -12.95 -4.82
C LEU A 3 16.31 -13.10 -4.41
N ILE A 4 15.72 -12.02 -3.91
CA ILE A 4 14.29 -11.93 -3.64
C ILE A 4 13.79 -10.56 -4.13
N PRO A 5 12.90 -10.48 -5.14
CA PRO A 5 12.34 -11.63 -5.87
C PRO A 5 13.37 -12.41 -6.72
N GLU A 6 13.09 -13.70 -6.97
CA GLU A 6 13.84 -14.57 -7.87
C GLU A 6 13.66 -14.09 -9.32
N PRO A 7 14.76 -13.90 -10.07
CA PRO A 7 14.68 -13.43 -11.44
C PRO A 7 14.08 -14.47 -12.39
N LEU A 8 13.41 -14.02 -13.45
CA LEU A 8 12.84 -14.88 -14.48
C LEU A 8 13.86 -15.87 -15.08
N ARG A 9 15.08 -15.41 -15.38
CA ARG A 9 16.15 -16.27 -15.89
C ARG A 9 17.54 -15.70 -15.65
N SER A 10 18.51 -16.59 -15.50
CA SER A 10 19.93 -16.22 -15.46
C SER A 10 20.81 -17.27 -16.13
N TRP A 11 21.92 -16.84 -16.73
CA TRP A 11 22.87 -17.73 -17.38
C TRP A 11 24.29 -17.12 -17.41
N PRO A 12 25.34 -17.93 -17.65
CA PRO A 12 26.71 -17.44 -17.72
C PRO A 12 26.94 -16.43 -18.86
N ALA A 13 27.90 -15.53 -18.68
CA ALA A 13 28.22 -14.51 -19.68
C ALA A 13 28.66 -15.14 -21.03
N PRO A 14 28.30 -14.55 -22.19
CA PRO A 14 28.61 -15.10 -23.52
C PRO A 14 30.12 -15.18 -23.87
N ARG A 15 31.00 -14.44 -23.18
CA ARG A 15 32.45 -14.41 -23.42
C ARG A 15 33.24 -14.21 -22.11
N GLY A 16 34.45 -14.80 -22.06
CA GLY A 16 35.60 -14.21 -21.33
C GLY A 16 35.85 -14.61 -19.87
N GLY A 17 34.84 -14.97 -19.07
CA GLY A 17 35.08 -15.33 -17.67
C GLY A 17 35.43 -16.80 -17.49
N ALA A 18 36.56 -17.11 -16.84
CA ALA A 18 36.68 -18.40 -16.15
C ALA A 18 35.46 -18.56 -15.20
N THR A 19 34.95 -19.77 -15.04
CA THR A 19 33.86 -20.05 -14.09
C THR A 19 34.18 -19.43 -12.71
N GLY A 20 33.40 -18.45 -12.27
CA GLY A 20 33.62 -17.72 -11.01
C GLY A 20 34.26 -16.32 -11.12
N ALA A 21 34.38 -15.74 -12.32
CA ALA A 21 34.83 -14.36 -12.50
C ALA A 21 33.80 -13.33 -11.97
N ALA A 22 34.27 -12.22 -11.40
CA ALA A 22 33.44 -11.13 -10.91
C ALA A 22 34.01 -9.78 -11.38
N PHE A 23 33.12 -8.85 -11.73
CA PHE A 23 33.47 -7.49 -12.09
C PHE A 23 33.73 -6.67 -10.82
N PRO A 24 34.94 -6.10 -10.62
CA PRO A 24 35.23 -5.28 -9.45
C PRO A 24 34.51 -3.92 -9.54
N LEU A 25 33.96 -3.45 -8.42
CA LEU A 25 33.57 -2.05 -8.25
C LEU A 25 34.61 -1.35 -7.36
N ASP A 26 35.20 -0.27 -7.87
CA ASP A 26 36.25 0.48 -7.21
C ASP A 26 36.07 2.00 -7.36
N ALA A 27 37.09 2.75 -6.93
CA ALA A 27 37.05 4.21 -6.93
C ALA A 27 37.06 4.82 -8.34
N GLU A 28 37.45 4.05 -9.36
CA GLU A 28 37.50 4.47 -10.76
C GLU A 28 36.24 4.06 -11.52
N THR A 29 35.42 3.16 -10.98
CA THR A 29 34.15 2.74 -11.61
C THR A 29 33.23 3.94 -11.84
N ALA A 30 32.97 4.26 -13.11
CA ALA A 30 32.09 5.35 -13.50
C ALA A 30 30.66 4.86 -13.83
N VAL A 31 29.69 5.77 -13.72
CA VAL A 31 28.30 5.51 -14.12
C VAL A 31 27.99 6.28 -15.41
N GLU A 32 27.56 5.55 -16.43
CA GLU A 32 27.03 6.11 -17.67
C GLU A 32 25.50 6.07 -17.62
N ALA A 33 24.88 7.25 -17.52
CA ALA A 33 23.44 7.40 -17.53
C ALA A 33 22.97 7.76 -18.95
N GLY A 34 22.27 6.82 -19.60
CA GLY A 34 21.53 7.10 -20.83
C GLY A 34 20.36 8.06 -20.59
N THR A 35 19.85 8.66 -21.67
CA THR A 35 18.72 9.60 -21.60
C THR A 35 17.53 9.00 -20.85
N GLY A 36 17.07 9.68 -19.80
CA GLY A 36 15.92 9.25 -18.99
C GLY A 36 16.27 8.34 -17.81
N THR A 37 17.55 8.00 -17.60
CA THR A 37 18.03 7.20 -16.46
C THR A 37 18.80 8.02 -15.41
N GLU A 38 18.84 9.35 -15.56
CA GLU A 38 19.60 10.26 -14.68
C GLU A 38 19.10 10.20 -13.22
N GLY A 39 17.80 9.98 -13.03
CA GLY A 39 17.21 9.74 -11.71
C GLY A 39 17.74 8.45 -11.06
N VAL A 40 17.86 7.37 -11.83
CA VAL A 40 18.41 6.08 -11.36
C VAL A 40 19.90 6.22 -11.03
N ALA A 41 20.67 6.94 -11.85
CA ALA A 41 22.08 7.22 -11.57
C ALA A 41 22.26 8.05 -10.28
N ARG A 42 21.39 9.03 -10.05
CA ARG A 42 21.36 9.79 -8.79
C ARG A 42 21.05 8.88 -7.60
N TRP A 43 20.02 8.05 -7.71
CA TRP A 43 19.67 7.07 -6.67
C TRP A 43 20.83 6.10 -6.38
N TRP A 44 21.48 5.57 -7.41
CA TRP A 44 22.62 4.66 -7.29
C TRP A 44 23.74 5.30 -6.47
N ARG A 45 24.12 6.55 -6.78
CA ARG A 45 25.14 7.29 -6.03
C ARG A 45 24.72 7.55 -4.59
N THR A 46 23.47 7.94 -4.36
CA THR A 46 22.97 8.24 -3.02
C THR A 46 22.96 7.00 -2.12
N TYR A 47 22.51 5.85 -2.62
CA TYR A 47 22.32 4.66 -1.79
C TYR A 47 23.49 3.69 -1.87
N VAL A 48 23.92 3.33 -3.08
CA VAL A 48 25.03 2.40 -3.27
C VAL A 48 26.36 3.09 -3.07
N GLY A 49 26.52 4.33 -3.54
CA GLY A 49 27.72 5.13 -3.25
C GLY A 49 27.93 5.33 -1.75
N ALA A 50 26.87 5.68 -1.00
CA ALA A 50 26.96 5.81 0.47
C ALA A 50 27.31 4.48 1.17
N ALA A 51 26.67 3.37 0.78
CA ALA A 51 26.95 2.05 1.37
C ALA A 51 28.38 1.56 1.10
N THR A 52 28.88 1.80 -0.10
CA THR A 52 30.17 1.29 -0.58
C THR A 52 31.34 2.21 -0.26
N GLY A 53 31.09 3.52 -0.13
CA GLY A 53 32.11 4.56 -0.05
C GLY A 53 32.72 4.92 -1.41
N LEU A 54 32.17 4.39 -2.51
CA LEU A 54 32.66 4.64 -3.86
C LEU A 54 31.99 5.89 -4.47
N PRO A 55 32.75 6.72 -5.23
CA PRO A 55 32.26 7.99 -5.75
C PRO A 55 31.31 7.87 -6.95
N PHE A 56 31.47 6.83 -7.78
CA PHE A 56 30.71 6.62 -9.01
C PHE A 56 30.60 7.88 -9.90
N PRO A 57 31.72 8.47 -10.36
CA PRO A 57 31.70 9.68 -11.19
C PRO A 57 30.92 9.48 -12.48
N ASP A 58 30.47 10.57 -13.10
CA ASP A 58 29.95 10.52 -14.47
C ASP A 58 31.05 10.05 -15.43
N ALA A 59 30.69 9.22 -16.41
CA ALA A 59 31.60 8.81 -17.46
C ALA A 59 32.01 10.04 -18.31
N SER A 60 33.24 10.55 -18.12
CA SER A 60 33.78 11.68 -18.90
C SER A 60 34.94 11.22 -19.79
N GLY A 61 34.65 10.80 -21.02
CA GLY A 61 35.66 10.66 -22.08
C GLY A 61 36.86 9.72 -21.81
N ALA A 62 36.75 8.74 -20.90
CA ALA A 62 37.81 7.76 -20.62
C ALA A 62 37.31 6.31 -20.79
N THR A 63 38.20 5.48 -21.36
CA THR A 63 38.22 4.02 -21.58
C THR A 63 36.93 3.22 -21.36
N ALA A 64 36.52 2.45 -22.37
CA ALA A 64 35.32 1.60 -22.41
C ALA A 64 35.27 0.45 -21.37
N ASP A 65 36.21 0.40 -20.43
CA ASP A 65 36.35 -0.64 -19.42
C ASP A 65 36.19 0.02 -18.02
N ASN A 66 35.56 -0.68 -17.07
CA ASN A 66 35.19 -0.22 -15.71
C ASN A 66 33.94 0.69 -15.62
N LEU A 67 32.83 0.28 -16.26
CA LEU A 67 31.58 1.07 -16.32
C LEU A 67 30.37 0.37 -15.69
N VAL A 68 29.49 1.17 -15.08
CA VAL A 68 28.09 0.82 -14.83
C VAL A 68 27.21 1.61 -15.79
N VAL A 69 26.61 0.93 -16.77
CA VAL A 69 25.79 1.55 -17.82
C VAL A 69 24.32 1.38 -17.49
N LEU A 70 23.56 2.48 -17.47
CA LEU A 70 22.12 2.52 -17.19
C LEU A 70 21.38 3.04 -18.42
N GLU A 71 20.61 2.19 -19.11
CA GLU A 71 19.98 2.58 -20.37
C GLU A 71 18.55 2.08 -20.54
N ILE A 72 17.74 2.86 -21.27
CA ILE A 72 16.44 2.42 -21.75
C ILE A 72 16.65 1.76 -23.11
N ASP A 73 16.33 0.45 -23.19
CA ASP A 73 16.44 -0.34 -24.41
C ASP A 73 15.04 -0.74 -24.91
N PRO A 74 14.61 -0.23 -26.08
CA PRO A 74 13.35 -0.64 -26.70
C PRO A 74 13.24 -2.15 -26.98
N ALA A 75 14.35 -2.89 -27.13
CA ALA A 75 14.31 -4.34 -27.27
C ALA A 75 13.92 -5.01 -25.95
N ALA A 76 14.55 -4.62 -24.83
CA ALA A 76 14.12 -5.04 -23.50
C ALA A 76 12.63 -4.71 -23.25
N GLY A 77 12.16 -3.54 -23.65
CA GLY A 77 10.75 -3.16 -23.52
C GLY A 77 9.78 -4.03 -24.33
N ARG A 78 10.17 -4.49 -25.53
CA ARG A 78 9.35 -5.41 -26.35
C ARG A 78 9.34 -6.83 -25.81
N GLU A 79 10.44 -7.29 -25.22
CA GLU A 79 10.61 -8.66 -24.75
C GLU A 79 10.11 -8.88 -23.33
N LEU A 80 10.33 -7.90 -22.45
CA LEU A 80 10.14 -8.01 -21.00
C LEU A 80 9.14 -6.98 -20.45
N GLY A 81 8.59 -6.12 -21.30
CA GLY A 81 7.64 -5.07 -20.90
C GLY A 81 8.31 -3.82 -20.32
N PRO A 82 7.52 -2.80 -19.93
CA PRO A 82 8.04 -1.49 -19.53
C PRO A 82 8.85 -1.53 -18.22
N GLU A 83 8.53 -2.43 -17.30
CA GLU A 83 9.25 -2.62 -16.04
C GLU A 83 10.25 -3.80 -16.10
N GLY A 84 10.37 -4.46 -17.24
CA GLY A 84 11.35 -5.52 -17.46
C GLY A 84 12.75 -4.98 -17.69
N TYR A 85 13.75 -5.79 -17.34
CA TYR A 85 15.16 -5.41 -17.49
C TYR A 85 16.08 -6.60 -17.75
N ARG A 86 17.26 -6.27 -18.29
CA ARG A 86 18.38 -7.18 -18.50
C ARG A 86 19.63 -6.60 -17.83
N ILE A 87 20.28 -7.38 -16.97
CA ILE A 87 21.60 -7.08 -16.43
C ILE A 87 22.62 -7.95 -17.16
N THR A 88 23.65 -7.36 -17.73
CA THR A 88 24.78 -8.07 -18.34
C THR A 88 26.05 -7.63 -17.65
N VAL A 89 26.82 -8.59 -17.12
CA VAL A 89 28.07 -8.35 -16.42
C VAL A 89 29.18 -9.18 -17.07
N ASP A 90 30.18 -8.50 -17.60
CA ASP A 90 31.41 -9.10 -18.13
C ASP A 90 32.65 -8.53 -17.43
N ASP A 91 33.83 -8.66 -18.05
CA ASP A 91 35.10 -8.15 -17.52
C ASP A 91 35.32 -6.66 -17.75
N ALA A 92 34.51 -6.01 -18.59
CA ALA A 92 34.63 -4.61 -18.96
C ALA A 92 33.52 -3.74 -18.35
N GLU A 93 32.27 -4.24 -18.25
CA GLU A 93 31.15 -3.44 -17.78
C GLU A 93 30.05 -4.22 -17.04
N VAL A 94 29.26 -3.47 -16.27
CA VAL A 94 27.94 -3.84 -15.76
C VAL A 94 26.90 -3.01 -16.51
N ARG A 95 26.11 -3.63 -17.37
CA ARG A 95 25.04 -2.98 -18.14
C ARG A 95 23.67 -3.35 -17.60
N VAL A 96 22.86 -2.35 -17.28
CA VAL A 96 21.45 -2.48 -16.87
C VAL A 96 20.57 -1.82 -17.94
N ALA A 97 19.95 -2.65 -18.76
CA ALA A 97 19.06 -2.22 -19.83
C ALA A 97 17.60 -2.51 -19.46
N GLY A 98 16.77 -1.46 -19.35
CA GLY A 98 15.36 -1.58 -18.98
C GLY A 98 14.40 -1.17 -20.11
N GLY A 99 13.17 -1.69 -20.09
CA GLY A 99 12.13 -1.27 -21.03
C GLY A 99 11.65 0.19 -20.83
N SER A 100 11.91 0.74 -19.64
CA SER A 100 11.72 2.14 -19.26
C SER A 100 12.65 2.47 -18.09
N ALA A 101 12.62 3.71 -17.59
CA ALA A 101 13.36 4.09 -16.38
C ALA A 101 13.01 3.20 -15.17
N ALA A 102 11.75 2.76 -15.03
CA ALA A 102 11.35 1.85 -13.96
C ALA A 102 12.04 0.48 -14.07
N GLY A 103 12.12 -0.08 -15.28
CA GLY A 103 12.87 -1.32 -15.52
C GLY A 103 14.34 -1.18 -15.16
N VAL A 104 14.98 -0.06 -15.54
CA VAL A 104 16.37 0.22 -15.15
C VAL A 104 16.53 0.31 -13.63
N PHE A 105 15.59 0.96 -12.94
CA PHE A 105 15.58 1.05 -11.49
C PHE A 105 15.44 -0.33 -10.82
N TRP A 106 14.55 -1.19 -11.30
CA TRP A 106 14.40 -2.56 -10.78
C TRP A 106 15.66 -3.40 -11.02
N GLY A 107 16.34 -3.21 -12.16
CA GLY A 107 17.64 -3.81 -12.42
C GLY A 107 18.72 -3.30 -11.46
N ALA A 108 18.73 -2.01 -11.15
CA ALA A 108 19.64 -1.43 -10.16
C ALA A 108 19.40 -1.98 -8.74
N GLN A 109 18.14 -2.26 -8.37
CA GLN A 109 17.82 -2.94 -7.09
C GLN A 109 18.36 -4.37 -7.06
N THR A 110 18.23 -5.14 -8.15
CA THR A 110 18.83 -6.48 -8.25
C THR A 110 20.35 -6.41 -8.18
N LEU A 111 20.98 -5.43 -8.84
CA LEU A 111 22.42 -5.21 -8.77
C LEU A 111 22.87 -4.91 -7.32
N ARG A 112 22.09 -4.11 -6.58
CA ARG A 112 22.34 -3.88 -5.15
C ARG A 112 22.25 -5.16 -4.31
N GLN A 113 21.33 -6.08 -4.63
CA GLN A 113 21.27 -7.39 -3.98
C GLN A 113 22.47 -8.29 -4.28
N LEU A 114 23.01 -8.22 -5.50
CA LEU A 114 24.21 -8.95 -5.92
C LEU A 114 25.49 -8.47 -5.19
N LEU A 115 25.51 -7.22 -4.74
CA LEU A 115 26.58 -6.67 -3.89
C LEU A 115 26.51 -7.17 -2.43
N GLY A 116 25.45 -7.89 -2.07
CA GLY A 116 25.25 -8.46 -0.73
C GLY A 116 24.65 -7.49 0.29
N ALA A 117 24.37 -8.00 1.49
CA ALA A 117 23.67 -7.25 2.53
C ALA A 117 24.27 -5.88 2.90
N ASP A 118 25.59 -5.73 2.89
CA ASP A 118 26.22 -4.46 3.28
C ASP A 118 25.96 -3.32 2.28
N ALA A 119 25.56 -3.61 1.03
CA ALA A 119 25.12 -2.60 0.07
C ALA A 119 23.78 -1.92 0.49
N PHE A 120 23.11 -2.45 1.52
CA PHE A 120 21.90 -1.89 2.09
C PHE A 120 22.13 -0.99 3.32
N ARG A 121 23.38 -0.85 3.77
CA ARG A 121 23.75 0.06 4.86
C ARG A 121 23.75 1.52 4.39
N ALA A 122 23.57 2.45 5.32
CA ALA A 122 23.65 3.89 5.03
C ALA A 122 25.10 4.43 4.97
N ALA A 123 26.08 3.64 5.40
CA ALA A 123 27.50 4.01 5.42
C ALA A 123 28.40 2.76 5.37
N PRO A 124 29.68 2.89 4.97
CA PRO A 124 30.59 1.76 4.88
C PRO A 124 30.92 1.17 6.27
N THR A 125 30.82 -0.16 6.40
CA THR A 125 31.00 -0.86 7.69
C THR A 125 32.38 -1.49 7.89
N GLY A 126 33.26 -1.44 6.89
CA GLY A 126 34.60 -2.02 6.97
C GLY A 126 35.61 -1.29 6.08
N ALA A 127 36.78 -0.99 6.64
CA ALA A 127 37.87 -0.38 5.87
C ALA A 127 38.40 -1.36 4.81
N GLY A 128 38.47 -0.92 3.55
CA GLY A 128 39.07 -1.69 2.47
C GLY A 128 38.26 -2.90 2.00
N ARG A 129 36.94 -2.96 2.27
CA ARG A 129 36.07 -3.96 1.63
C ARG A 129 36.14 -3.80 0.11
N GLN A 130 36.40 -4.91 -0.58
CA GLN A 130 36.31 -4.97 -2.03
C GLN A 130 34.87 -5.29 -2.42
N TRP A 131 34.36 -4.54 -3.39
CA TRP A 131 33.03 -4.75 -3.95
C TRP A 131 33.18 -5.41 -5.32
N SER A 132 32.30 -6.36 -5.62
CA SER A 132 32.31 -7.03 -6.92
C SER A 132 30.94 -7.58 -7.25
N VAL A 133 30.62 -7.64 -8.53
CA VAL A 133 29.37 -8.22 -9.05
C VAL A 133 29.71 -9.50 -9.82
N PRO A 134 29.02 -10.63 -9.57
CA PRO A 134 29.26 -11.86 -10.34
C PRO A 134 29.03 -11.64 -11.85
N THR A 135 29.92 -12.18 -12.69
CA THR A 135 29.72 -12.16 -14.16
C THR A 135 28.54 -13.04 -14.56
N GLY A 136 27.81 -12.62 -15.60
CA GLY A 136 26.61 -13.33 -16.03
C GLY A 136 25.57 -12.44 -16.69
N VAL A 137 24.44 -13.03 -17.04
CA VAL A 137 23.26 -12.30 -17.53
C VAL A 137 22.07 -12.66 -16.67
N ILE A 138 21.29 -11.65 -16.31
CA ILE A 138 19.99 -11.77 -15.64
C ILE A 138 18.96 -11.08 -16.53
N GLU A 139 17.83 -11.74 -16.75
CA GLU A 139 16.63 -11.06 -17.23
C GLU A 139 15.50 -11.27 -16.24
N ASP A 140 14.66 -10.26 -16.13
CA ASP A 140 13.60 -10.23 -15.15
C ASP A 140 12.50 -9.26 -15.55
N ALA A 141 11.28 -9.53 -15.09
CA ALA A 141 10.09 -8.72 -15.36
C ALA A 141 9.00 -9.02 -14.31
N PRO A 142 8.18 -8.04 -13.94
CA PRO A 142 7.11 -8.28 -12.99
C PRO A 142 5.97 -9.09 -13.62
N ARG A 143 5.39 -9.99 -12.82
CA ARG A 143 4.16 -10.74 -13.10
C ARG A 143 2.94 -9.82 -13.15
N PHE A 144 2.84 -8.86 -12.24
CA PHE A 144 1.70 -7.96 -12.11
C PHE A 144 2.10 -6.49 -12.24
N ALA A 145 1.20 -5.68 -12.83
CA ALA A 145 1.40 -4.24 -12.96
C ALA A 145 1.19 -3.49 -11.63
N TRP A 146 0.30 -4.00 -10.76
CA TRP A 146 0.06 -3.48 -9.43
C TRP A 146 0.68 -4.38 -8.36
N ARG A 147 1.71 -3.88 -7.68
CA ARG A 147 2.41 -4.59 -6.59
C ARG A 147 2.41 -3.69 -5.36
N GLY A 148 1.33 -3.78 -4.59
CA GLY A 148 0.95 -2.78 -3.60
C GLY A 148 1.27 -3.14 -2.16
N LEU A 149 1.53 -2.12 -1.34
CA LEU A 149 1.35 -2.17 0.11
C LEU A 149 0.43 -1.02 0.52
N MET A 150 -0.62 -1.32 1.27
CA MET A 150 -1.37 -0.31 2.01
C MET A 150 -0.77 -0.12 3.40
N LEU A 151 -0.58 1.14 3.81
CA LEU A 151 -0.25 1.49 5.18
C LEU A 151 -1.34 2.38 5.77
N ASP A 152 -1.96 1.88 6.84
CA ASP A 152 -2.84 2.65 7.72
C ASP A 152 -2.02 3.60 8.59
N VAL A 153 -2.13 4.90 8.30
CA VAL A 153 -1.56 5.96 9.13
C VAL A 153 -2.63 6.73 9.91
N SER A 154 -3.89 6.31 9.76
CA SER A 154 -5.01 6.86 10.51
C SER A 154 -5.03 6.31 11.93
N ARG A 155 -5.04 4.98 12.12
CA ARG A 155 -5.16 4.38 13.46
C ARG A 155 -3.93 4.69 14.31
N HIS A 156 -2.72 4.55 13.76
CA HIS A 156 -1.50 5.10 14.34
C HIS A 156 -0.71 5.94 13.32
N PHE A 157 -0.45 7.21 13.68
CA PHE A 157 0.24 8.15 12.81
C PHE A 157 1.69 7.74 12.63
N THR A 158 2.12 7.63 11.37
CA THR A 158 3.51 7.38 11.01
C THR A 158 4.15 8.72 10.62
N PRO A 159 5.19 9.19 11.34
CA PRO A 159 5.91 10.40 10.93
C PRO A 159 6.47 10.31 9.50
N LYS A 160 6.66 11.45 8.83
CA LYS A 160 7.10 11.51 7.42
C LYS A 160 8.34 10.65 7.15
N ASP A 161 9.35 10.70 8.00
CA ASP A 161 10.58 9.89 7.83
C ASP A 161 10.30 8.38 7.89
N GLY A 162 9.31 7.96 8.67
CA GLY A 162 8.79 6.60 8.67
C GLY A 162 8.15 6.20 7.33
N VAL A 163 7.37 7.11 6.72
CA VAL A 163 6.77 6.91 5.40
C VAL A 163 7.84 6.84 4.30
N LEU A 164 8.80 7.76 4.29
CA LEU A 164 9.92 7.75 3.33
C LEU A 164 10.74 6.46 3.45
N ARG A 165 11.00 6.01 4.68
CA ARG A 165 11.64 4.71 4.90
C ARG A 165 10.80 3.56 4.36
N GLN A 166 9.47 3.56 4.56
CA GLN A 166 8.61 2.51 4.03
C GLN A 166 8.70 2.46 2.49
N LEU A 167 8.75 3.60 1.81
CA LEU A 167 8.96 3.66 0.35
C LEU A 167 10.30 3.07 -0.08
N ASP A 168 11.38 3.31 0.68
CA ASP A 168 12.67 2.65 0.43
C ASP A 168 12.59 1.12 0.58
N LEU A 169 11.84 0.64 1.59
CA LEU A 169 11.61 -0.78 1.79
C LEU A 169 10.77 -1.38 0.66
N LEU A 170 9.71 -0.70 0.19
CA LEU A 170 8.94 -1.14 -0.97
C LEU A 170 9.82 -1.27 -2.22
N ALA A 171 10.65 -0.25 -2.48
CA ALA A 171 11.56 -0.25 -3.62
C ALA A 171 12.59 -1.39 -3.56
N ALA A 172 13.14 -1.70 -2.38
CA ALA A 172 14.06 -2.82 -2.18
C ALA A 172 13.43 -4.19 -2.51
N HIS A 173 12.10 -4.27 -2.46
CA HIS A 173 11.31 -5.47 -2.78
C HIS A 173 10.57 -5.34 -4.13
N LYS A 174 10.88 -4.33 -4.94
CA LYS A 174 10.28 -4.06 -6.26
C LYS A 174 8.75 -3.86 -6.25
N LEU A 175 8.20 -3.41 -5.12
CA LEU A 175 6.80 -3.01 -5.00
C LEU A 175 6.63 -1.58 -5.53
N ASN A 176 5.60 -1.33 -6.33
CA ASN A 176 5.45 -0.09 -7.11
C ASN A 176 4.18 0.70 -6.78
N VAL A 177 3.38 0.26 -5.81
CA VAL A 177 2.22 1.02 -5.33
C VAL A 177 2.27 1.14 -3.81
N PHE A 178 2.13 2.37 -3.33
CA PHE A 178 1.91 2.70 -1.93
C PHE A 178 0.48 3.22 -1.77
N HIS A 179 -0.40 2.38 -1.22
CA HIS A 179 -1.77 2.76 -0.90
C HIS A 179 -1.77 3.45 0.47
N PHE A 180 -2.13 4.72 0.49
CA PHE A 180 -1.94 5.60 1.65
C PHE A 180 -3.30 5.86 2.32
N HIS A 181 -3.61 5.04 3.32
CA HIS A 181 -4.84 5.13 4.10
C HIS A 181 -4.77 6.30 5.09
N LEU A 182 -5.26 7.47 4.66
CA LEU A 182 -5.01 8.77 5.28
C LEU A 182 -6.11 9.21 6.27
N THR A 183 -7.28 8.60 6.25
CA THR A 183 -8.43 9.06 7.03
C THR A 183 -9.21 7.87 7.57
N ASP A 184 -9.60 7.94 8.83
CA ASP A 184 -10.53 6.98 9.45
C ASP A 184 -11.21 7.63 10.66
N ASP A 185 -11.98 6.85 11.42
CA ASP A 185 -12.66 7.28 12.64
C ASP A 185 -11.71 7.80 13.73
N GLN A 186 -10.50 7.20 13.83
CA GLN A 186 -9.51 7.52 14.87
C GLN A 186 -8.51 8.60 14.44
N GLY A 187 -8.63 9.11 13.22
CA GLY A 187 -8.13 10.42 12.88
C GLY A 187 -7.97 10.74 11.39
N TRP A 188 -7.70 12.01 11.14
CA TRP A 188 -7.56 12.59 9.81
C TRP A 188 -6.14 13.09 9.59
N ARG A 189 -5.45 12.61 8.55
CA ARG A 189 -3.99 12.77 8.42
C ARG A 189 -3.55 13.72 7.30
N ILE A 190 -4.46 14.33 6.55
CA ILE A 190 -4.12 15.23 5.44
C ILE A 190 -4.59 16.66 5.70
N GLU A 191 -3.71 17.64 5.49
CA GLU A 191 -4.11 19.04 5.52
C GLU A 191 -5.03 19.41 4.35
N ILE A 192 -6.21 19.94 4.67
CA ILE A 192 -7.16 20.53 3.73
C ILE A 192 -7.34 22.00 4.15
N GLU A 193 -6.79 22.91 3.36
CA GLU A 193 -6.70 24.34 3.67
C GLU A 193 -8.08 25.01 3.75
N SER A 194 -9.03 24.57 2.91
CA SER A 194 -10.43 25.02 2.95
C SER A 194 -11.18 24.53 4.20
N HIS A 195 -10.69 23.47 4.84
CA HIS A 195 -11.34 22.81 5.98
C HIS A 195 -10.36 22.53 7.14
N PRO A 196 -9.75 23.57 7.75
CA PRO A 196 -8.63 23.41 8.69
C PRO A 196 -8.96 22.57 9.94
N LYS A 197 -10.22 22.53 10.40
CA LYS A 197 -10.59 21.71 11.56
C LYS A 197 -10.36 20.20 11.34
N LEU A 198 -10.30 19.73 10.10
CA LEU A 198 -9.96 18.33 9.82
C LEU A 198 -8.60 17.95 10.44
N THR A 199 -7.65 18.88 10.50
CA THR A 199 -6.36 18.64 11.18
C THR A 199 -6.23 19.32 12.54
N GLU A 200 -6.91 20.46 12.79
CA GLU A 200 -6.90 21.08 14.14
C GLU A 200 -7.61 20.21 15.19
N ILE A 201 -8.65 19.47 14.78
CA ILE A 201 -9.45 18.57 15.64
C ILE A 201 -9.27 17.13 15.18
N GLY A 202 -9.62 16.82 13.92
CA GLY A 202 -9.70 15.44 13.41
C GLY A 202 -8.36 14.68 13.45
N ALA A 203 -7.22 15.36 13.48
CA ALA A 203 -5.91 14.71 13.56
C ALA A 203 -5.54 14.23 14.98
N TRP A 204 -6.35 14.45 16.00
CA TRP A 204 -6.00 14.14 17.39
C TRP A 204 -7.12 13.43 18.12
N ARG A 205 -6.76 12.41 18.91
CA ARG A 205 -7.65 11.77 19.88
C ARG A 205 -7.05 11.83 21.28
N ALA A 206 -7.90 11.83 22.30
CA ALA A 206 -7.49 12.06 23.68
C ALA A 206 -6.68 10.89 24.29
N ARG A 207 -6.99 9.66 23.87
CA ARG A 207 -6.37 8.41 24.34
C ARG A 207 -6.50 7.32 23.29
N THR A 208 -5.95 6.14 23.56
CA THR A 208 -5.98 5.01 22.61
C THR A 208 -6.27 3.69 23.32
N ARG A 209 -7.17 2.88 22.77
CA ARG A 209 -7.38 1.49 23.22
C ARG A 209 -6.09 0.67 23.08
N TRP A 210 -5.62 0.07 24.18
CA TRP A 210 -4.41 -0.74 24.16
C TRP A 210 -4.72 -2.23 23.90
N GLY A 211 -4.38 -2.72 22.71
CA GLY A 211 -4.75 -4.05 22.22
C GLY A 211 -6.01 -4.03 21.36
N HIS A 212 -6.67 -5.18 21.20
CA HIS A 212 -7.92 -5.27 20.43
C HIS A 212 -9.07 -4.50 21.12
N ARG A 213 -10.16 -4.14 20.41
CA ARG A 213 -11.29 -3.37 20.98
C ARG A 213 -11.96 -3.99 22.21
N ALA A 214 -11.81 -5.30 22.40
CA ALA A 214 -12.30 -6.02 23.57
C ALA A 214 -11.37 -5.92 24.80
N SER A 215 -10.20 -5.31 24.65
CA SER A 215 -9.24 -5.08 25.72
C SER A 215 -9.79 -4.04 26.70
N GLU A 216 -9.65 -4.31 28.00
CA GLU A 216 -10.01 -3.35 29.04
C GLU A 216 -8.94 -2.25 29.24
N LEU A 217 -7.80 -2.37 28.55
CA LEU A 217 -6.64 -1.51 28.73
C LEU A 217 -6.71 -0.27 27.82
N TRP A 218 -6.20 0.84 28.35
CA TRP A 218 -6.09 2.13 27.67
C TRP A 218 -4.69 2.71 27.81
N GLU A 219 -4.22 3.36 26.75
CA GLU A 219 -3.11 4.30 26.82
C GLU A 219 -3.68 5.72 26.96
N GLU A 220 -3.60 6.26 28.17
CA GLU A 220 -4.10 7.59 28.55
C GLU A 220 -3.14 8.71 28.10
N LYS A 221 -2.84 8.72 26.79
CA LYS A 221 -1.97 9.68 26.14
C LYS A 221 -2.63 10.17 24.85
N PRO A 222 -2.71 11.51 24.63
CA PRO A 222 -3.14 12.05 23.36
C PRO A 222 -2.27 11.52 22.22
N HIS A 223 -2.93 11.06 21.16
CA HIS A 223 -2.27 10.53 19.97
C HIS A 223 -2.76 11.29 18.74
N GLY A 224 -1.84 11.59 17.83
CA GLY A 224 -2.18 12.26 16.60
C GLY A 224 -0.97 12.73 15.80
N GLY A 225 -1.28 13.57 14.81
CA GLY A 225 -0.37 14.02 13.77
C GLY A 225 -1.06 14.01 12.41
N TYR A 226 -0.54 14.83 11.50
CA TYR A 226 -1.00 14.93 10.12
C TYR A 226 0.16 15.37 9.22
N TYR A 227 0.01 15.19 7.92
CA TYR A 227 0.92 15.66 6.90
C TYR A 227 0.41 16.97 6.33
N THR A 228 1.29 17.97 6.25
CA THR A 228 1.01 19.18 5.46
C THR A 228 0.97 18.83 3.98
N LYS A 229 0.38 19.71 3.15
CA LYS A 229 0.48 19.53 1.68
C LYS A 229 1.93 19.48 1.20
N ALA A 230 2.84 20.20 1.86
CA ALA A 230 4.26 20.18 1.52
C ALA A 230 4.90 18.81 1.82
N ASP A 231 4.58 18.21 2.97
CA ASP A 231 5.05 16.86 3.32
C ASP A 231 4.54 15.82 2.33
N LEU A 232 3.27 15.90 1.93
CA LEU A 232 2.70 14.96 0.96
C LEU A 232 3.30 15.12 -0.44
N ARG A 233 3.54 16.36 -0.90
CA ARG A 233 4.25 16.59 -2.17
C ARG A 233 5.68 16.05 -2.14
N GLU A 234 6.37 16.14 -1.00
CA GLU A 234 7.67 15.50 -0.81
C GLU A 234 7.57 13.97 -0.87
N ILE A 235 6.60 13.37 -0.17
CA ILE A 235 6.34 11.92 -0.20
C ILE A 235 6.07 11.44 -1.64
N VAL A 236 5.20 12.13 -2.39
CA VAL A 236 4.88 11.79 -3.78
C VAL A 236 6.12 11.90 -4.67
N ALA A 237 6.90 12.98 -4.55
CA ALA A 237 8.13 13.14 -5.33
C ALA A 237 9.19 12.07 -4.98
N TYR A 238 9.35 11.76 -3.69
CA TYR A 238 10.27 10.73 -3.22
C TYR A 238 9.88 9.33 -3.69
N ALA A 239 8.58 9.01 -3.69
CA ALA A 239 8.03 7.78 -4.23
C ALA A 239 8.26 7.70 -5.76
N ALA A 240 8.05 8.79 -6.48
CA ALA A 240 8.25 8.84 -7.94
C ALA A 240 9.71 8.58 -8.35
N GLU A 241 10.70 9.06 -7.58
CA GLU A 241 12.12 8.72 -7.80
C GLU A 241 12.42 7.22 -7.62
N ARG A 242 11.53 6.47 -6.97
CA ARG A 242 11.59 5.01 -6.80
C ARG A 242 10.63 4.26 -7.70
N HIS A 243 10.00 4.95 -8.65
CA HIS A 243 8.95 4.40 -9.50
C HIS A 243 7.79 3.78 -8.71
N ILE A 244 7.45 4.39 -7.57
CA ILE A 244 6.30 4.03 -6.75
C ILE A 244 5.18 5.05 -6.96
N THR A 245 3.99 4.55 -7.33
CA THR A 245 2.75 5.32 -7.37
C THR A 245 2.17 5.42 -5.97
N VAL A 246 1.82 6.64 -5.53
CA VAL A 246 1.10 6.85 -4.27
C VAL A 246 -0.39 6.98 -4.56
N VAL A 247 -1.21 6.10 -4.00
CA VAL A 247 -2.67 6.13 -4.13
C VAL A 247 -3.23 6.66 -2.81
N PRO A 248 -3.71 7.91 -2.74
CA PRO A 248 -4.33 8.42 -1.52
C PRO A 248 -5.70 7.79 -1.31
N GLU A 249 -6.05 7.54 -0.07
CA GLU A 249 -7.39 7.12 0.33
C GLU A 249 -8.04 8.13 1.26
N ILE A 250 -9.24 8.56 0.87
CA ILE A 250 -10.16 9.32 1.73
C ILE A 250 -11.41 8.47 1.89
N GLU A 251 -11.54 7.83 3.05
CA GLU A 251 -12.64 6.93 3.40
C GLU A 251 -13.98 7.67 3.44
N ILE A 252 -14.94 7.19 2.65
CA ILE A 252 -16.33 7.66 2.62
C ILE A 252 -17.30 6.53 2.22
N PRO A 253 -18.56 6.52 2.68
CA PRO A 253 -19.15 7.38 3.72
C PRO A 253 -19.03 6.81 5.14
N GLY A 254 -18.53 5.58 5.29
CA GLY A 254 -18.09 5.01 6.56
C GLY A 254 -16.78 5.64 7.04
N HIS A 255 -16.23 5.15 8.15
CA HIS A 255 -14.91 5.53 8.65
C HIS A 255 -14.64 7.05 8.71
N SER A 256 -15.68 7.82 9.02
CA SER A 256 -15.70 9.28 8.87
C SER A 256 -15.83 10.03 10.20
N GLN A 257 -15.75 9.33 11.34
CA GLN A 257 -15.99 9.95 12.65
C GLN A 257 -15.01 11.09 12.96
N ALA A 258 -13.75 11.03 12.50
CA ALA A 258 -12.80 12.13 12.68
C ALA A 258 -13.22 13.40 11.92
N ALA A 259 -13.78 13.27 10.72
CA ALA A 259 -14.32 14.38 9.95
C ALA A 259 -15.59 14.94 10.60
N ILE A 260 -16.48 14.07 11.09
CA ILE A 260 -17.70 14.47 11.82
C ILE A 260 -17.34 15.18 13.13
N ALA A 261 -16.31 14.74 13.86
CA ALA A 261 -15.86 15.43 15.07
C ALA A 261 -15.32 16.84 14.76
N ALA A 262 -14.67 17.02 13.61
CA ALA A 262 -14.18 18.32 13.16
C ALA A 262 -15.31 19.25 12.67
N TYR A 263 -16.29 18.68 11.96
CA TYR A 263 -17.46 19.36 11.40
C TYR A 263 -18.73 18.52 11.67
N PRO A 264 -19.39 18.71 12.83
CA PRO A 264 -20.55 17.91 13.23
C PRO A 264 -21.71 17.92 12.23
N GLU A 265 -21.82 18.98 11.43
CA GLU A 265 -22.79 19.12 10.35
C GLU A 265 -22.62 18.09 9.21
N LEU A 266 -21.51 17.34 9.18
CA LEU A 266 -21.29 16.25 8.23
C LEU A 266 -22.01 14.95 8.62
N GLY A 267 -22.34 14.79 9.91
CA GLY A 267 -23.03 13.61 10.44
C GLY A 267 -24.55 13.70 10.31
N ASN A 268 -25.23 12.62 10.73
CA ASN A 268 -26.69 12.53 10.73
C ASN A 268 -27.31 13.26 11.93
N ALA A 269 -27.21 14.60 11.96
CA ALA A 269 -27.64 15.45 13.08
C ALA A 269 -29.16 15.42 13.37
N ASP A 270 -29.96 14.83 12.49
CA ASP A 270 -31.39 14.60 12.65
C ASP A 270 -31.74 13.25 13.29
N VAL A 271 -30.73 12.43 13.58
CA VAL A 271 -30.82 11.20 14.35
C VAL A 271 -30.48 11.53 15.80
N PRO A 272 -31.39 11.34 16.77
CA PRO A 272 -31.05 11.42 18.18
C PRO A 272 -29.95 10.41 18.50
N ASP A 273 -28.94 10.78 19.30
CA ASP A 273 -27.88 9.86 19.70
C ASP A 273 -28.48 8.56 20.25
N ALA A 274 -28.39 7.48 19.46
CA ALA A 274 -29.12 6.26 19.73
C ALA A 274 -28.60 5.52 20.97
N ASP A 275 -27.38 5.84 21.44
CA ASP A 275 -26.68 5.00 22.39
C ASP A 275 -26.18 5.68 23.67
N GLY A 276 -26.23 7.01 23.81
CA GLY A 276 -25.61 7.65 24.99
C GLY A 276 -24.15 7.20 25.24
N THR A 277 -23.47 6.76 24.18
CA THR A 277 -22.10 6.22 24.17
C THR A 277 -21.05 7.31 24.04
N ASP A 278 -21.41 8.55 24.38
CA ASP A 278 -20.49 9.49 25.01
C ASP A 278 -19.98 8.85 26.33
N GLY A 279 -19.08 7.86 26.22
CA GLY A 279 -18.48 7.16 27.34
C GLY A 279 -19.34 6.07 27.97
N ALA A 280 -19.67 4.99 27.25
CA ALA A 280 -20.23 3.77 27.88
C ALA A 280 -19.24 3.02 28.81
N ASP A 281 -18.04 3.56 29.04
CA ASP A 281 -17.17 3.20 30.17
C ASP A 281 -17.18 4.21 31.33
N GLY A 282 -18.03 5.25 31.27
CA GLY A 282 -18.13 6.28 32.30
C GLY A 282 -16.89 7.18 32.42
N THR A 283 -16.01 7.22 31.41
CA THR A 283 -14.78 8.04 31.44
C THR A 283 -14.78 9.19 30.44
N GLY A 284 -15.96 9.68 30.03
CA GLY A 284 -16.10 10.95 29.31
C GLY A 284 -15.32 12.05 30.05
N GLY A 285 -14.12 12.32 29.54
CA GLY A 285 -13.16 13.24 30.12
C GLY A 285 -13.78 14.63 30.13
N THR A 286 -14.18 15.10 31.30
CA THR A 286 -14.65 16.47 31.52
C THR A 286 -13.50 17.47 31.63
N ASP A 287 -12.31 17.13 31.12
CA ASP A 287 -11.14 18.01 31.14
C ASP A 287 -10.74 18.43 29.72
N GLY A 288 -11.39 19.49 29.23
CA GLY A 288 -10.75 20.63 28.56
C GLY A 288 -9.88 20.45 27.30
N THR A 289 -9.65 19.26 26.75
CA THR A 289 -8.76 19.09 25.60
C THR A 289 -9.40 18.24 24.50
N PHE A 290 -9.74 18.90 23.38
CA PHE A 290 -10.21 18.35 22.09
C PHE A 290 -11.67 17.90 21.97
N GLY A 291 -12.61 18.58 22.62
CA GLY A 291 -14.04 18.42 22.33
C GLY A 291 -14.83 19.69 22.61
N THR A 292 -15.49 20.25 21.59
CA THR A 292 -16.44 21.35 21.79
C THR A 292 -17.79 20.77 22.22
N GLY A 293 -17.99 20.63 23.53
CA GLY A 293 -19.31 20.47 24.18
C GLY A 293 -20.31 19.50 23.54
N GLY A 294 -20.38 18.26 24.06
CA GLY A 294 -21.53 17.36 23.90
C GLY A 294 -21.83 16.86 22.48
N GLY A 295 -20.81 16.79 21.61
CA GLY A 295 -20.92 16.20 20.28
C GLY A 295 -19.88 15.10 20.05
N VAL A 296 -20.06 14.35 18.95
CA VAL A 296 -19.18 13.26 18.52
C VAL A 296 -17.70 13.67 18.57
N THR A 297 -16.87 12.90 19.26
CA THR A 297 -15.42 13.10 19.30
C THR A 297 -14.70 12.19 18.32
N VAL A 298 -13.43 12.49 17.99
CA VAL A 298 -12.56 11.55 17.26
C VAL A 298 -12.50 10.23 18.05
N TRP A 299 -12.64 9.10 17.36
CA TRP A 299 -12.81 7.83 18.05
C TRP A 299 -11.51 7.35 18.70
N ASP A 300 -11.59 6.84 19.94
CA ASP A 300 -10.43 6.39 20.71
C ASP A 300 -10.31 4.85 20.81
N SER A 301 -11.23 4.13 20.15
CA SER A 301 -11.31 2.68 20.10
C SER A 301 -11.37 2.17 18.65
N TRP A 302 -11.34 0.85 18.48
CA TRP A 302 -11.29 0.17 17.17
C TRP A 302 -12.62 -0.49 16.81
N GLY A 303 -12.83 -0.69 15.51
CA GLY A 303 -13.97 -1.42 14.95
C GLY A 303 -14.67 -0.62 13.86
N VAL A 304 -15.97 -0.87 13.73
CA VAL A 304 -16.84 -0.18 12.78
C VAL A 304 -17.61 0.89 13.54
N SER A 305 -17.40 2.17 13.22
CA SER A 305 -18.14 3.24 13.87
C SER A 305 -19.59 3.28 13.39
N PRO A 306 -20.57 3.53 14.28
CA PRO A 306 -21.94 3.81 13.86
C PRO A 306 -22.10 5.22 13.26
N HIS A 307 -21.11 6.11 13.41
CA HIS A 307 -21.18 7.50 12.94
C HIS A 307 -20.69 7.60 11.49
N VAL A 308 -21.63 7.64 10.56
CA VAL A 308 -21.38 7.74 9.11
C VAL A 308 -21.78 9.11 8.58
N LEU A 309 -21.27 9.47 7.40
CA LEU A 309 -21.63 10.73 6.75
C LEU A 309 -23.13 10.79 6.42
N ALA A 310 -23.72 11.97 6.56
CA ALA A 310 -25.09 12.19 6.08
C ALA A 310 -25.11 12.33 4.54
N PRO A 311 -26.07 11.70 3.84
CA PRO A 311 -26.12 11.67 2.38
C PRO A 311 -26.72 12.98 1.79
N THR A 312 -26.24 14.14 2.26
CA THR A 312 -26.80 15.46 1.92
C THR A 312 -25.98 16.16 0.85
N ALA A 313 -26.60 17.11 0.15
CA ALA A 313 -25.88 17.95 -0.82
C ALA A 313 -24.78 18.81 -0.19
N HIS A 314 -24.86 19.10 1.12
CA HIS A 314 -23.80 19.82 1.82
C HIS A 314 -22.55 18.96 1.97
N VAL A 315 -22.72 17.71 2.41
CA VAL A 315 -21.62 16.74 2.55
C VAL A 315 -20.97 16.44 1.21
N LEU A 316 -21.76 16.26 0.15
CA LEU A 316 -21.20 16.06 -1.19
C LEU A 316 -20.27 17.22 -1.58
N ARG A 317 -20.72 18.48 -1.43
CA ARG A 317 -19.88 19.66 -1.73
C ARG A 317 -18.64 19.74 -0.85
N PHE A 318 -18.76 19.44 0.44
CA PHE A 318 -17.61 19.41 1.35
C PHE A 318 -16.53 18.45 0.86
N TYR A 319 -16.91 17.23 0.48
CA TYR A 319 -15.94 16.25 -0.02
C TYR A 319 -15.47 16.55 -1.44
N GLU A 320 -16.25 17.25 -2.27
CA GLU A 320 -15.74 17.79 -3.54
C GLU A 320 -14.59 18.78 -3.27
N ASP A 321 -14.74 19.71 -2.32
CA ASP A 321 -13.69 20.65 -1.91
C ASP A 321 -12.44 19.90 -1.38
N VAL A 322 -12.64 18.88 -0.52
CA VAL A 322 -11.55 17.99 -0.06
C VAL A 322 -10.85 17.33 -1.23
N PHE A 323 -11.59 16.70 -2.15
CA PHE A 323 -10.99 16.01 -3.28
C PHE A 323 -10.28 16.97 -4.23
N GLU A 324 -10.74 18.21 -4.42
CA GLU A 324 -10.01 19.20 -5.22
C GLU A 324 -8.59 19.43 -4.68
N GLU A 325 -8.44 19.53 -3.37
CA GLU A 325 -7.12 19.68 -2.73
C GLU A 325 -6.30 18.39 -2.78
N VAL A 326 -6.93 17.22 -2.65
CA VAL A 326 -6.26 15.92 -2.86
C VAL A 326 -5.71 15.82 -4.29
N LEU A 327 -6.50 16.17 -5.31
CA LEU A 327 -6.06 16.07 -6.71
C LEU A 327 -4.89 17.01 -7.05
N ASP A 328 -4.75 18.12 -6.33
CA ASP A 328 -3.61 19.06 -6.45
C ASP A 328 -2.31 18.48 -5.86
N VAL A 329 -2.41 17.74 -4.75
CA VAL A 329 -1.26 17.09 -4.11
C VAL A 329 -0.85 15.81 -4.83
N PHE A 330 -1.83 15.06 -5.36
CA PHE A 330 -1.66 13.76 -6.03
C PHE A 330 -1.97 13.87 -7.53
N PRO A 331 -0.98 14.22 -8.38
CA PRO A 331 -1.22 14.50 -9.79
C PRO A 331 -1.45 13.23 -10.62
N ALA A 332 -2.29 13.33 -11.64
CA ALA A 332 -2.71 12.24 -12.55
C ALA A 332 -1.53 11.41 -13.10
N ALA A 333 -0.42 12.09 -13.39
CA ALA A 333 0.74 11.49 -14.03
C ALA A 333 1.45 10.44 -13.15
N THR A 334 1.35 10.59 -11.83
CA THR A 334 2.00 9.69 -10.85
C THR A 334 1.01 9.02 -9.91
N SER A 335 -0.24 9.50 -9.86
CA SER A 335 -1.31 9.04 -8.98
C SER A 335 -2.66 9.09 -9.72
N PRO A 336 -2.86 8.26 -10.76
CA PRO A 336 -4.10 8.28 -11.55
C PRO A 336 -5.31 7.74 -10.78
N PHE A 337 -5.08 6.92 -9.76
CA PHE A 337 -6.10 6.37 -8.88
C PHE A 337 -6.27 7.20 -7.61
N ILE A 338 -7.52 7.35 -7.19
CA ILE A 338 -7.91 7.88 -5.87
C ILE A 338 -8.78 6.82 -5.20
N HIS A 339 -8.38 6.36 -4.02
CA HIS A 339 -9.18 5.42 -3.25
C HIS A 339 -10.22 6.20 -2.44
N VAL A 340 -11.48 5.79 -2.52
CA VAL A 340 -12.57 6.41 -1.76
C VAL A 340 -13.06 5.52 -0.61
N GLY A 341 -12.41 4.38 -0.44
CA GLY A 341 -12.79 3.39 0.55
C GLY A 341 -14.13 2.75 0.22
N GLY A 342 -15.12 2.95 1.09
CA GLY A 342 -16.50 2.51 0.89
C GLY A 342 -16.84 1.22 1.63
N ASP A 343 -15.95 0.72 2.47
CA ASP A 343 -16.16 -0.43 3.33
C ASP A 343 -16.95 -0.08 4.59
N GLU A 344 -17.41 -1.14 5.27
CA GLU A 344 -17.94 -1.11 6.64
C GLU A 344 -18.78 0.13 6.99
N CYS A 345 -19.78 0.46 6.17
CA CYS A 345 -20.70 1.58 6.40
C CYS A 345 -22.04 1.08 6.97
N PRO A 346 -22.27 1.12 8.31
CA PRO A 346 -23.54 0.74 8.90
C PRO A 346 -24.67 1.64 8.40
N LYS A 347 -25.85 1.03 8.20
CA LYS A 347 -27.02 1.73 7.65
C LYS A 347 -27.98 2.25 8.72
N ASP A 348 -27.68 2.02 10.00
CA ASP A 348 -28.63 2.29 11.09
C ASP A 348 -28.93 3.79 11.26
N GLN A 349 -27.93 4.67 11.10
CA GLN A 349 -28.17 6.12 11.10
C GLN A 349 -29.03 6.55 9.91
N TRP A 350 -28.80 6.02 8.71
CA TRP A 350 -29.61 6.38 7.54
C TRP A 350 -31.05 5.85 7.62
N ARG A 351 -31.27 4.66 8.22
CA ARG A 351 -32.62 4.15 8.52
C ARG A 351 -33.37 5.05 9.49
N ALA A 352 -32.66 5.60 10.47
CA ALA A 352 -33.24 6.48 11.48
C ALA A 352 -33.37 7.95 11.05
N SER A 353 -32.60 8.40 10.05
CA SER A 353 -32.52 9.80 9.61
C SER A 353 -33.66 10.17 8.66
N PRO A 354 -34.56 11.09 9.05
CA PRO A 354 -35.55 11.64 8.12
C PRO A 354 -34.95 12.22 6.84
N ALA A 355 -33.78 12.86 6.91
CA ALA A 355 -33.10 13.43 5.74
C ALA A 355 -32.59 12.35 4.79
N ALA A 356 -32.02 11.25 5.30
CA ALA A 356 -31.59 10.13 4.47
C ALA A 356 -32.79 9.41 3.82
N GLN A 357 -33.86 9.17 4.57
CA GLN A 357 -35.08 8.57 4.03
C GLN A 357 -35.73 9.46 2.95
N ALA A 358 -35.79 10.78 3.17
CA ALA A 358 -36.26 11.72 2.16
C ALA A 358 -35.40 11.71 0.89
N ARG A 359 -34.08 11.52 1.03
CA ARG A 359 -33.16 11.39 -0.12
C ARG A 359 -33.38 10.08 -0.89
N ILE A 360 -33.63 8.97 -0.20
CA ILE A 360 -34.01 7.69 -0.82
C ILE A 360 -35.30 7.87 -1.65
N GLU A 361 -36.32 8.49 -1.08
CA GLU A 361 -37.59 8.78 -1.78
C GLU A 361 -37.40 9.73 -2.97
N GLU A 362 -36.67 10.84 -2.79
CA GLU A 362 -36.36 11.84 -3.83
C GLU A 362 -35.71 11.21 -5.06
N LEU A 363 -34.76 10.29 -4.83
CA LEU A 363 -34.00 9.63 -5.88
C LEU A 363 -34.65 8.34 -6.40
N GLY A 364 -35.75 7.89 -5.79
CA GLY A 364 -36.40 6.63 -6.12
C GLY A 364 -35.51 5.40 -5.87
N LEU A 365 -34.69 5.44 -4.83
CA LEU A 365 -33.79 4.34 -4.45
C LEU A 365 -34.56 3.25 -3.68
N ALA A 366 -34.05 2.02 -3.74
CA ALA A 366 -34.70 0.87 -3.09
C ALA A 366 -34.54 0.90 -1.57
N ASP A 367 -33.34 1.22 -1.08
CA ASP A 367 -32.92 1.12 0.31
C ASP A 367 -31.61 1.90 0.57
N GLU A 368 -31.06 1.77 1.77
CA GLU A 368 -29.82 2.41 2.19
C GLU A 368 -28.56 1.89 1.47
N ASP A 369 -28.57 0.66 0.96
CA ASP A 369 -27.44 0.14 0.17
C ASP A 369 -27.40 0.80 -1.21
N ALA A 370 -28.59 0.99 -1.84
CA ALA A 370 -28.70 1.82 -3.03
C ALA A 370 -28.33 3.31 -2.78
N LEU A 371 -28.51 3.81 -1.55
CA LEU A 371 -28.07 5.15 -1.15
C LEU A 371 -26.55 5.26 -1.05
N GLN A 372 -25.87 4.25 -0.49
CA GLN A 372 -24.40 4.19 -0.50
C GLN A 372 -23.87 4.16 -1.94
N ALA A 373 -24.46 3.31 -2.79
CA ALA A 373 -24.10 3.22 -4.19
C ALA A 373 -24.25 4.58 -4.92
N TRP A 374 -25.33 5.31 -4.64
CA TRP A 374 -25.52 6.67 -5.17
C TRP A 374 -24.42 7.63 -4.69
N PHE A 375 -24.05 7.58 -3.41
CA PHE A 375 -23.02 8.43 -2.83
C PHE A 375 -21.64 8.17 -3.44
N ILE A 376 -21.23 6.90 -3.55
CA ILE A 376 -19.96 6.52 -4.20
C ILE A 376 -19.96 6.90 -5.68
N ARG A 377 -21.07 6.67 -6.40
CA ARG A 377 -21.20 7.02 -7.82
C ARG A 377 -21.13 8.53 -8.08
N HIS A 378 -21.49 9.36 -7.10
CA HIS A 378 -21.27 10.79 -7.19
C HIS A 378 -19.78 11.09 -7.37
N PHE A 379 -18.94 10.57 -6.47
CA PHE A 379 -17.49 10.78 -6.50
C PHE A 379 -16.80 10.06 -7.65
N ASP A 380 -17.27 8.87 -8.03
CA ASP A 380 -16.81 8.18 -9.23
C ASP A 380 -16.92 9.08 -10.48
N ARG A 381 -18.12 9.61 -10.77
CA ARG A 381 -18.34 10.50 -11.91
C ARG A 381 -17.55 11.80 -11.78
N TRP A 382 -17.49 12.35 -10.58
CA TRP A 382 -16.79 13.60 -10.30
C TRP A 382 -15.28 13.49 -10.54
N LEU A 383 -14.68 12.37 -10.12
CA LEU A 383 -13.27 12.02 -10.34
C LEU A 383 -13.00 11.71 -11.81
N ALA A 384 -13.86 10.91 -12.46
CA ALA A 384 -13.74 10.58 -13.87
C ALA A 384 -13.77 11.85 -14.76
N ALA A 385 -14.65 12.80 -14.45
CA ALA A 385 -14.72 14.10 -15.15
C ALA A 385 -13.44 14.93 -15.02
N ARG A 386 -12.59 14.64 -14.02
CA ARG A 386 -11.29 15.27 -13.77
C ARG A 386 -10.10 14.39 -14.19
N GLY A 387 -10.36 13.33 -14.96
CA GLY A 387 -9.32 12.42 -15.47
C GLY A 387 -8.65 11.59 -14.39
N ARG A 388 -9.37 11.30 -13.30
CA ARG A 388 -8.96 10.37 -12.24
C ARG A 388 -9.79 9.10 -12.32
N ARG A 389 -9.22 8.00 -11.82
CA ARG A 389 -9.89 6.70 -11.73
C ARG A 389 -10.22 6.43 -10.27
N LEU A 390 -11.48 6.11 -9.97
CA LEU A 390 -11.85 5.67 -8.64
C LEU A 390 -11.34 4.24 -8.42
N ILE A 391 -10.87 3.97 -7.20
CA ILE A 391 -10.73 2.63 -6.65
C ILE A 391 -11.42 2.60 -5.27
N GLY A 392 -12.01 1.48 -4.88
CA GLY A 392 -12.67 1.34 -3.59
C GLY A 392 -12.73 -0.12 -3.16
N TRP A 393 -13.03 -0.34 -1.88
CA TRP A 393 -13.23 -1.69 -1.32
C TRP A 393 -14.44 -2.37 -1.97
N ASP A 394 -14.47 -3.71 -1.99
CA ASP A 394 -15.45 -4.46 -2.79
C ASP A 394 -16.93 -4.21 -2.43
N GLU A 395 -17.22 -3.61 -1.28
CA GLU A 395 -18.51 -3.00 -0.94
C GLU A 395 -19.02 -1.98 -1.96
N ILE A 396 -18.16 -1.30 -2.73
CA ILE A 396 -18.62 -0.35 -3.76
C ILE A 396 -19.43 -1.04 -4.88
N LEU A 397 -19.44 -2.38 -4.94
CA LEU A 397 -20.29 -3.16 -5.83
C LEU A 397 -21.72 -3.34 -5.30
N GLU A 398 -21.96 -3.12 -4.01
CA GLU A 398 -23.27 -3.24 -3.39
C GLU A 398 -24.22 -2.16 -3.93
N GLY A 399 -25.47 -2.53 -4.22
CA GLY A 399 -26.47 -1.60 -4.79
C GLY A 399 -26.24 -1.20 -6.26
N ILE A 400 -25.22 -1.75 -6.94
CA ILE A 400 -24.91 -1.50 -8.36
C ILE A 400 -25.42 -2.64 -9.26
N ASN A 401 -25.98 -2.30 -10.43
CA ASN A 401 -26.24 -3.30 -11.47
C ASN A 401 -24.97 -3.54 -12.29
N LEU A 402 -24.32 -4.67 -12.07
CA LEU A 402 -23.08 -5.06 -12.75
C LEU A 402 -23.28 -5.40 -14.25
N VAL A 403 -24.51 -5.40 -14.75
CA VAL A 403 -24.86 -5.81 -16.12
C VAL A 403 -24.98 -4.63 -17.09
N ASP A 404 -25.09 -3.39 -16.59
CA ASP A 404 -25.31 -2.20 -17.42
C ASP A 404 -24.00 -1.45 -17.74
N GLY A 405 -23.06 -2.15 -18.37
CA GLY A 405 -21.81 -1.59 -18.91
C GLY A 405 -21.98 -0.79 -20.21
N ALA A 406 -23.18 -0.32 -20.53
CA ALA A 406 -23.43 0.52 -21.69
C ALA A 406 -23.47 1.99 -21.28
N ALA A 407 -22.42 2.73 -21.65
CA ALA A 407 -22.37 4.17 -21.57
C ALA A 407 -23.60 4.80 -22.27
N GLU A 408 -24.58 5.27 -21.50
CA GLU A 408 -25.44 6.34 -21.99
C GLU A 408 -24.78 7.68 -21.64
N SER A 409 -24.08 8.21 -22.64
CA SER A 409 -23.66 9.60 -22.70
C SER A 409 -24.89 10.50 -22.70
N GLY A 410 -25.31 10.95 -21.52
CA GLY A 410 -26.41 11.90 -21.39
C GLY A 410 -26.67 12.26 -19.95
N ALA A 411 -26.19 13.42 -19.51
CA ALA A 411 -26.73 14.06 -18.32
C ALA A 411 -28.21 14.34 -18.58
N VAL A 412 -29.10 13.60 -17.92
CA VAL A 412 -30.51 13.96 -17.82
C VAL A 412 -30.75 14.33 -16.36
N GLU A 413 -31.02 15.62 -16.11
CA GLU A 413 -31.64 16.05 -14.86
C GLU A 413 -32.99 15.31 -14.74
N GLY A 414 -33.07 14.38 -13.78
CA GLY A 414 -34.34 13.80 -13.33
C GLY A 414 -34.74 12.41 -13.87
N GLY A 415 -33.83 11.57 -14.39
CA GLY A 415 -34.13 10.19 -14.78
C GLY A 415 -33.01 9.20 -14.45
N THR A 416 -33.33 7.92 -14.23
CA THR A 416 -32.44 6.85 -13.73
C THR A 416 -31.20 6.64 -14.61
N ALA A 417 -30.16 7.42 -14.36
CA ALA A 417 -28.83 7.27 -14.95
C ALA A 417 -28.24 5.92 -14.54
N GLY A 418 -27.62 5.21 -15.50
CA GLY A 418 -27.07 3.86 -15.36
C GLY A 418 -26.42 3.61 -14.00
N THR A 419 -26.79 2.50 -13.36
CA THR A 419 -26.43 2.20 -11.96
C THR A 419 -25.00 1.69 -11.79
N GLY A 420 -24.25 1.48 -12.88
CA GLY A 420 -22.85 1.06 -12.89
C GLY A 420 -21.83 2.11 -12.43
N LEU A 421 -20.60 1.64 -12.15
CA LEU A 421 -19.41 2.48 -11.99
C LEU A 421 -18.89 2.94 -13.38
N SER A 422 -18.11 4.01 -13.40
CA SER A 422 -17.53 4.58 -14.62
C SER A 422 -16.54 3.61 -15.27
N PRO A 423 -16.42 3.60 -16.62
CA PRO A 423 -15.37 2.85 -17.30
C PRO A 423 -13.99 3.26 -16.78
N GLY A 424 -13.26 2.31 -16.18
CA GLY A 424 -11.96 2.53 -15.56
C GLY A 424 -11.94 2.60 -14.03
N ALA A 425 -13.10 2.57 -13.36
CA ALA A 425 -13.14 2.31 -11.92
C ALA A 425 -12.56 0.91 -11.61
N ALA A 426 -11.90 0.79 -10.47
CA ALA A 426 -11.28 -0.46 -10.00
C ALA A 426 -11.78 -0.87 -8.61
N VAL A 427 -11.59 -2.14 -8.27
CA VAL A 427 -12.06 -2.71 -7.00
C VAL A 427 -10.90 -3.36 -6.23
N SER A 428 -10.76 -3.01 -4.96
CA SER A 428 -9.89 -3.68 -3.99
C SER A 428 -10.68 -4.82 -3.31
N SER A 429 -10.43 -6.07 -3.73
CA SER A 429 -11.15 -7.24 -3.20
C SER A 429 -10.52 -7.75 -1.91
N TRP A 430 -11.15 -7.42 -0.78
CA TRP A 430 -10.64 -7.74 0.55
C TRP A 430 -11.45 -8.83 1.27
N ARG A 431 -12.76 -8.98 0.98
CA ARG A 431 -13.63 -10.00 1.61
C ARG A 431 -13.48 -11.39 0.97
N GLY A 432 -12.25 -11.76 0.62
CA GLY A 432 -11.92 -12.96 -0.13
C GLY A 432 -11.90 -12.73 -1.65
N TYR A 433 -12.14 -13.80 -2.42
CA TYR A 433 -12.08 -13.75 -3.90
C TYR A 433 -13.38 -13.31 -4.57
N ALA A 434 -14.51 -13.36 -3.88
CA ALA A 434 -15.82 -13.21 -4.49
C ALA A 434 -16.03 -11.82 -5.13
N GLY A 435 -15.66 -10.74 -4.42
CA GLY A 435 -15.75 -9.37 -4.94
C GLY A 435 -14.91 -9.17 -6.19
N GLY A 436 -13.66 -9.61 -6.16
CA GLY A 436 -12.75 -9.55 -7.31
C GLY A 436 -13.22 -10.37 -8.50
N ILE A 437 -13.78 -11.56 -8.29
CA ILE A 437 -14.38 -12.34 -9.38
C ILE A 437 -15.58 -11.62 -10.00
N ALA A 438 -16.45 -11.05 -9.17
CA ALA A 438 -17.62 -10.31 -9.64
C ALA A 438 -17.22 -9.06 -10.44
N ALA A 439 -16.27 -8.27 -9.94
CA ALA A 439 -15.76 -7.08 -10.60
C ALA A 439 -15.08 -7.39 -11.95
N ALA A 440 -14.19 -8.38 -11.98
CA ALA A 440 -13.50 -8.78 -13.21
C ALA A 440 -14.48 -9.27 -14.29
N LYS A 441 -15.51 -10.03 -13.90
CA LYS A 441 -16.58 -10.49 -14.81
C LYS A 441 -17.47 -9.36 -15.33
N ALA A 442 -17.58 -8.28 -14.56
CA ALA A 442 -18.26 -7.05 -14.95
C ALA A 442 -17.38 -6.12 -15.80
N GLY A 443 -16.11 -6.49 -16.06
CA GLY A 443 -15.17 -5.69 -16.86
C GLY A 443 -14.47 -4.57 -16.09
N HIS A 444 -14.53 -4.60 -14.76
CA HIS A 444 -13.79 -3.67 -13.91
C HIS A 444 -12.43 -4.24 -13.52
N ASP A 445 -11.45 -3.35 -13.45
CA ASP A 445 -10.11 -3.71 -12.98
C ASP A 445 -10.13 -4.05 -11.48
N VAL A 446 -9.28 -4.97 -11.06
CA VAL A 446 -9.25 -5.51 -9.70
C VAL A 446 -7.85 -5.53 -9.13
N VAL A 447 -7.74 -5.15 -7.86
CA VAL A 447 -6.58 -5.38 -7.01
C VAL A 447 -6.96 -6.40 -5.94
N MET A 448 -6.30 -7.55 -5.97
CA MET A 448 -6.60 -8.65 -5.05
C MET A 448 -5.85 -8.45 -3.73
N CYS A 449 -6.59 -8.26 -2.63
CA CYS A 449 -6.03 -8.05 -1.29
C CYS A 449 -6.84 -8.79 -0.19
N PRO A 450 -7.15 -10.08 -0.34
CA PRO A 450 -8.07 -10.76 0.58
C PRO A 450 -7.53 -10.83 2.01
N GLU A 451 -8.38 -10.47 2.99
CA GLU A 451 -8.13 -10.53 4.45
C GLU A 451 -7.55 -11.88 4.86
N GLN A 452 -8.09 -12.94 4.26
CA GLN A 452 -7.70 -14.30 4.58
C GLN A 452 -6.37 -14.70 3.91
N GLN A 453 -5.62 -13.81 3.27
CA GLN A 453 -4.30 -14.10 2.71
C GLN A 453 -3.28 -13.06 3.16
N VAL A 454 -3.48 -11.79 2.78
CA VAL A 454 -2.41 -10.78 2.71
C VAL A 454 -2.61 -9.58 3.64
N TYR A 455 -3.39 -9.76 4.70
CA TYR A 455 -3.46 -8.82 5.81
C TYR A 455 -2.28 -9.07 6.74
N LEU A 456 -1.32 -8.16 6.73
CA LEU A 456 -0.08 -8.33 7.49
C LEU A 456 -0.25 -7.94 8.96
N ASP A 457 -1.33 -7.28 9.35
CA ASP A 457 -1.68 -7.07 10.76
C ASP A 457 -2.04 -8.37 11.50
N HIS A 458 -2.41 -9.41 10.77
CA HIS A 458 -2.69 -10.73 11.32
C HIS A 458 -1.46 -11.44 11.90
N ARG A 459 -1.67 -12.21 12.97
CA ARG A 459 -0.63 -12.98 13.67
C ARG A 459 0.15 -13.92 12.72
N GLN A 460 1.45 -14.05 12.97
CA GLN A 460 2.36 -14.80 12.10
C GLN A 460 2.49 -16.28 12.44
N ALA A 461 2.09 -16.66 13.65
CA ALA A 461 2.18 -18.03 14.15
C ALA A 461 1.01 -18.33 15.09
N PRO A 462 0.72 -19.62 15.33
CA PRO A 462 -0.19 -20.01 16.40
C PRO A 462 0.43 -19.74 17.79
N GLY A 463 -0.42 -19.79 18.82
CA GLY A 463 -0.03 -19.62 20.22
C GLY A 463 -0.09 -18.18 20.72
N ASP A 464 0.28 -18.01 21.99
CA ASP A 464 0.07 -16.77 22.76
C ASP A 464 1.32 -15.88 22.86
N ASP A 465 2.43 -16.32 22.26
CA ASP A 465 3.71 -15.60 22.29
C ASP A 465 3.75 -14.42 21.30
N GLU A 466 2.91 -14.46 20.24
CA GLU A 466 2.79 -13.36 19.29
C GLU A 466 2.26 -12.09 19.98
N PRO A 467 2.81 -10.89 19.70
CA PRO A 467 2.36 -9.67 20.34
C PRO A 467 0.99 -9.24 19.85
N MET A 468 0.04 -9.05 20.78
CA MET A 468 -1.33 -8.59 20.50
C MET A 468 -2.00 -9.38 19.34
N PRO A 469 -2.14 -10.71 19.47
CA PRO A 469 -2.47 -11.56 18.33
C PRO A 469 -3.89 -11.29 17.81
N ILE A 470 -4.00 -10.72 16.62
CA ILE A 470 -5.28 -10.48 15.93
C ILE A 470 -5.37 -11.33 14.66
N GLY A 471 -6.61 -11.65 14.27
CA GLY A 471 -6.91 -12.29 13.00
C GLY A 471 -6.38 -13.72 12.86
N TYR A 472 -6.26 -14.15 11.62
CA TYR A 472 -5.86 -15.52 11.27
C TYR A 472 -4.35 -15.74 11.44
N VAL A 473 -3.89 -16.99 11.53
CA VAL A 473 -2.45 -17.27 11.36
C VAL A 473 -2.10 -17.11 9.89
N ARG A 474 -1.21 -16.18 9.56
CA ARG A 474 -0.62 -16.03 8.22
C ARG A 474 0.88 -16.11 8.33
N THR A 475 1.41 -17.32 8.15
CA THR A 475 2.84 -17.61 8.19
C THR A 475 3.54 -17.08 6.94
N LEU A 476 4.88 -17.11 6.95
CA LEU A 476 5.67 -16.80 5.76
C LEU A 476 5.32 -17.71 4.57
N GLU A 477 5.08 -19.00 4.83
CA GLU A 477 4.69 -19.97 3.80
C GLU A 477 3.29 -19.71 3.25
N ASP A 478 2.33 -19.35 4.10
CA ASP A 478 0.96 -19.02 3.66
C ASP A 478 0.99 -17.87 2.65
N ILE A 479 1.78 -16.82 2.93
CA ILE A 479 1.95 -15.69 2.01
C ILE A 479 2.67 -16.13 0.74
N TYR A 480 3.73 -16.92 0.84
CA TYR A 480 4.45 -17.42 -0.34
C TYR A 480 3.57 -18.33 -1.24
N ARG A 481 2.55 -18.99 -0.67
CA ARG A 481 1.61 -19.86 -1.40
C ARG A 481 0.36 -19.14 -1.90
N PHE A 482 0.17 -17.86 -1.57
CA PHE A 482 -0.98 -17.09 -2.04
C PHE A 482 -1.00 -16.97 -3.58
N GLU A 483 -2.15 -17.24 -4.19
CA GLU A 483 -2.39 -17.04 -5.62
C GLU A 483 -3.36 -15.86 -5.84
N PRO A 484 -2.89 -14.73 -6.37
CA PRO A 484 -3.73 -13.57 -6.61
C PRO A 484 -4.82 -13.79 -7.66
N VAL A 485 -4.60 -14.63 -8.68
CA VAL A 485 -5.55 -14.78 -9.79
C VAL A 485 -6.50 -15.95 -9.51
N PRO A 486 -7.80 -15.70 -9.21
CA PRO A 486 -8.74 -16.79 -9.00
C PRO A 486 -8.89 -17.69 -10.25
N PRO A 487 -8.87 -19.02 -10.10
CA PRO A 487 -8.97 -19.98 -11.20
C PRO A 487 -10.36 -19.99 -11.87
N GLN A 488 -11.35 -19.33 -11.28
CA GLN A 488 -12.70 -19.18 -11.83
C GLN A 488 -12.80 -18.11 -12.93
N LEU A 489 -11.72 -17.35 -13.16
CA LEU A 489 -11.65 -16.34 -14.22
C LEU A 489 -11.14 -16.94 -15.54
N THR A 490 -11.75 -16.56 -16.66
CA THR A 490 -11.15 -16.84 -17.98
C THR A 490 -9.89 -15.99 -18.20
N PRO A 491 -9.05 -16.27 -19.21
CA PRO A 491 -7.89 -15.42 -19.51
C PRO A 491 -8.25 -13.95 -19.76
N GLU A 492 -9.38 -13.68 -20.40
CA GLU A 492 -9.88 -12.31 -20.65
C GLU A 492 -10.31 -11.62 -19.35
N GLU A 493 -11.05 -12.32 -18.48
CA GLU A 493 -11.47 -11.80 -17.18
C GLU A 493 -10.25 -11.61 -16.25
N ALA A 494 -9.29 -12.53 -16.27
CA ALA A 494 -8.06 -12.45 -15.49
C ALA A 494 -7.17 -11.27 -15.90
N ALA A 495 -7.29 -10.77 -17.14
CA ALA A 495 -6.57 -9.58 -17.59
C ALA A 495 -7.02 -8.29 -16.85
N HIS A 496 -8.20 -8.30 -16.22
CA HIS A 496 -8.64 -7.21 -15.34
C HIS A 496 -7.99 -7.25 -13.95
N VAL A 497 -7.33 -8.35 -13.57
CA VAL A 497 -6.56 -8.39 -12.32
C VAL A 497 -5.25 -7.62 -12.52
N LEU A 498 -5.25 -6.33 -12.14
CA LEU A 498 -4.07 -5.46 -12.24
C LEU A 498 -2.90 -6.00 -11.42
N GLY A 499 -3.23 -6.66 -10.31
CA GLY A 499 -2.28 -7.32 -9.44
C GLY A 499 -2.81 -7.51 -8.03
N THR A 500 -1.92 -7.33 -7.06
CA THR A 500 -2.20 -7.64 -5.66
C THR A 500 -1.60 -6.62 -4.70
N GLN A 501 -2.17 -6.56 -3.50
CA GLN A 501 -1.75 -5.66 -2.44
C GLN A 501 -1.80 -6.36 -1.09
N ALA A 502 -0.77 -6.12 -0.26
CA ALA A 502 -0.80 -6.46 1.16
C ALA A 502 -1.31 -5.27 1.97
N ASN A 503 -2.16 -5.50 2.96
CA ASN A 503 -2.73 -4.44 3.79
C ASN A 503 -2.13 -4.47 5.20
N VAL A 504 -1.81 -3.29 5.74
CA VAL A 504 -1.23 -3.09 7.08
C VAL A 504 -2.13 -2.15 7.87
N TRP A 505 -3.10 -2.72 8.58
CA TRP A 505 -3.98 -2.00 9.51
C TRP A 505 -3.29 -1.82 10.87
N THR A 506 -3.28 -0.60 11.41
CA THR A 506 -2.34 -0.25 12.49
C THR A 506 -2.95 -0.19 13.89
N GLU A 507 -4.15 -0.73 14.15
CA GLU A 507 -4.77 -0.70 15.49
C GLU A 507 -3.85 -1.24 16.59
N VAL A 508 -3.07 -2.28 16.28
CA VAL A 508 -2.13 -2.94 17.22
C VAL A 508 -0.65 -2.77 16.82
N MET A 509 -0.36 -1.74 16.01
CA MET A 509 0.99 -1.40 15.56
C MET A 509 1.33 0.06 15.91
N GLN A 510 1.66 0.30 17.18
CA GLN A 510 1.74 1.65 17.74
C GLN A 510 2.99 2.43 17.32
N ASP A 511 4.02 1.73 16.86
CA ASP A 511 5.31 2.31 16.52
C ASP A 511 5.99 1.55 15.36
N ARG A 512 7.08 2.13 14.86
CA ARG A 512 7.88 1.57 13.76
C ARG A 512 8.33 0.13 14.03
N SER A 513 8.78 -0.19 15.24
CA SER A 513 9.27 -1.54 15.55
C SER A 513 8.16 -2.57 15.46
N ARG A 514 6.93 -2.20 15.86
CA ARG A 514 5.76 -3.06 15.71
C ARG A 514 5.34 -3.22 14.26
N VAL A 515 5.36 -2.17 13.45
CA VAL A 515 5.12 -2.26 12.00
C VAL A 515 6.15 -3.18 11.34
N ASP A 516 7.45 -2.97 11.61
CA ASP A 516 8.53 -3.81 11.07
C ASP A 516 8.34 -5.28 11.44
N TYR A 517 8.05 -5.59 12.71
CA TYR A 517 7.82 -6.96 13.18
C TYR A 517 6.67 -7.61 12.44
N GLN A 518 5.59 -6.86 12.23
CA GLN A 518 4.33 -7.37 11.73
C GLN A 518 4.37 -7.54 10.20
N VAL A 519 5.04 -6.64 9.49
CA VAL A 519 5.19 -6.65 8.03
C VAL A 519 6.27 -7.64 7.58
N PHE A 520 7.41 -7.71 8.27
CA PHE A 520 8.54 -8.54 7.87
C PHE A 520 8.71 -9.79 8.75
N PRO A 521 9.05 -10.95 8.16
CA PRO A 521 9.55 -11.14 6.79
C PRO A 521 8.50 -11.35 5.69
N ARG A 522 7.21 -11.38 6.03
CA ARG A 522 6.14 -11.75 5.10
C ARG A 522 6.06 -10.88 3.85
N LEU A 523 6.39 -9.60 3.94
CA LEU A 523 6.43 -8.72 2.76
C LEU A 523 7.45 -9.20 1.70
N ALA A 524 8.54 -9.86 2.09
CA ALA A 524 9.49 -10.43 1.14
C ALA A 524 8.88 -11.62 0.35
N ALA A 525 8.09 -12.46 1.02
CA ALA A 525 7.33 -13.52 0.35
C ALA A 525 6.23 -12.93 -0.55
N PHE A 526 5.53 -11.89 -0.08
CA PHE A 526 4.52 -11.21 -0.89
C PHE A 526 5.13 -10.58 -2.15
N ALA A 527 6.31 -9.96 -2.04
CA ALA A 527 7.02 -9.39 -3.16
C ALA A 527 7.39 -10.43 -4.22
N GLU A 528 7.80 -11.65 -3.80
CA GLU A 528 7.99 -12.77 -4.72
C GLU A 528 6.69 -13.11 -5.45
N VAL A 529 5.57 -13.24 -4.73
CA VAL A 529 4.26 -13.56 -5.32
C VAL A 529 3.81 -12.49 -6.32
N ALA A 530 4.07 -11.23 -6.02
CA ALA A 530 3.69 -10.10 -6.84
C ALA A 530 4.60 -9.90 -8.07
N TRP A 531 5.86 -10.37 -8.00
CA TRP A 531 6.88 -10.14 -9.02
C TRP A 531 7.15 -11.37 -9.89
N SER A 532 7.43 -12.52 -9.29
CA SER A 532 7.97 -13.67 -10.00
C SER A 532 6.88 -14.51 -10.67
N ALA A 533 7.22 -15.11 -11.81
CA ALA A 533 6.37 -16.10 -12.46
C ALA A 533 6.46 -17.43 -11.69
N LEU A 534 5.58 -17.59 -10.70
CA LEU A 534 5.57 -18.77 -9.83
C LEU A 534 4.67 -19.90 -10.38
N PRO A 535 5.01 -21.17 -10.13
CA PRO A 535 4.10 -22.30 -10.32
C PRO A 535 2.80 -22.16 -9.49
N ALA A 536 1.86 -23.07 -9.74
CA ALA A 536 0.65 -23.18 -8.92
C ALA A 536 1.03 -23.32 -7.43
N PRO A 537 0.24 -22.78 -6.48
CA PRO A 537 0.56 -22.73 -5.06
C PRO A 537 1.14 -24.00 -4.42
N GLY A 538 0.61 -25.18 -4.77
CA GLY A 538 1.07 -26.47 -4.25
C GLY A 538 2.41 -26.94 -4.79
N GLU A 539 2.88 -26.38 -5.91
CA GLU A 539 4.12 -26.73 -6.60
C GLU A 539 5.25 -25.73 -6.33
N ARG A 540 4.95 -24.60 -5.68
CA ARG A 540 5.97 -23.60 -5.31
C ARG A 540 6.95 -24.20 -4.31
N ASP A 541 8.24 -24.08 -4.64
CA ASP A 541 9.33 -24.56 -3.80
C ASP A 541 9.58 -23.57 -2.66
N PHE A 542 8.92 -23.81 -1.52
CA PHE A 542 9.13 -23.00 -0.32
C PHE A 542 10.50 -23.24 0.31
N ALA A 543 11.09 -24.42 0.13
CA ALA A 543 12.40 -24.73 0.70
C ALA A 543 13.53 -23.97 -0.01
N ASP A 544 13.41 -23.75 -1.33
CA ASP A 544 14.30 -22.84 -2.06
C ASP A 544 14.12 -21.38 -1.59
N PHE A 545 12.87 -20.91 -1.50
CA PHE A 545 12.59 -19.56 -0.99
C PHE A 545 13.16 -19.34 0.42
N GLU A 546 12.99 -20.30 1.33
CA GLU A 546 13.53 -20.24 2.69
C GLU A 546 15.07 -20.19 2.70
N GLN A 547 15.74 -20.88 1.78
CA GLN A 547 17.19 -20.78 1.62
C GLN A 547 17.62 -19.38 1.19
N ARG A 548 16.94 -18.77 0.21
CA ARG A 548 17.23 -17.40 -0.24
C ARG A 548 16.92 -16.36 0.84
N MET A 549 15.94 -16.64 1.70
CA MET A 549 15.64 -15.82 2.87
C MET A 549 16.81 -15.73 3.86
N ALA A 550 17.70 -16.72 3.93
CA ALA A 550 18.85 -16.68 4.83
C ALA A 550 19.76 -15.46 4.59
N GLU A 551 20.07 -15.15 3.33
CA GLU A 551 20.80 -13.91 2.97
C GLU A 551 19.88 -12.68 3.07
N HIS A 552 18.60 -12.84 2.75
CA HIS A 552 17.65 -11.72 2.81
C HIS A 552 17.43 -11.18 4.24
N TYR A 553 17.44 -12.03 5.27
CA TYR A 553 17.43 -11.57 6.67
C TYR A 553 18.61 -10.64 6.97
N ARG A 554 19.80 -10.90 6.42
CA ARG A 554 20.96 -10.01 6.58
C ARG A 554 20.76 -8.67 5.89
N ARG A 555 20.02 -8.64 4.77
CA ARG A 555 19.61 -7.38 4.10
C ARG A 555 18.63 -6.60 4.96
N LEU A 556 17.66 -7.28 5.58
CA LEU A 556 16.73 -6.66 6.54
C LEU A 556 17.48 -6.10 7.76
N ASP A 557 18.47 -6.81 8.30
CA ASP A 557 19.36 -6.32 9.36
C ASP A 557 20.15 -5.07 8.91
N ALA A 558 20.63 -5.05 7.66
CA ALA A 558 21.37 -3.92 7.10
C ALA A 558 20.49 -2.68 6.89
N LEU A 559 19.22 -2.88 6.53
CA LEU A 559 18.18 -1.87 6.43
C LEU A 559 17.64 -1.40 7.80
N GLY A 560 18.03 -2.08 8.89
CA GLY A 560 17.53 -1.81 10.23
C GLY A 560 16.03 -2.05 10.35
N VAL A 561 15.57 -3.20 9.84
CA VAL A 561 14.18 -3.68 9.96
C VAL A 561 14.08 -4.61 11.16
N GLU A 562 13.21 -4.31 12.12
CA GLU A 562 12.97 -5.13 13.30
C GLU A 562 11.95 -6.26 13.04
N TYR A 563 12.25 -7.13 12.08
CA TYR A 563 11.37 -8.21 11.63
C TYR A 563 11.09 -9.27 12.72
N ARG A 564 10.04 -10.09 12.52
CA ARG A 564 9.80 -11.29 13.32
C ARG A 564 10.84 -12.38 12.99
N PRO A 565 11.69 -12.81 13.93
CA PRO A 565 12.68 -13.84 13.62
C PRO A 565 12.04 -15.20 13.28
N PRO A 566 12.73 -16.06 12.52
CA PRO A 566 12.25 -17.42 12.22
C PRO A 566 11.89 -18.23 13.48
N GLY A 567 12.66 -18.06 14.56
CA GLY A 567 12.44 -18.71 15.85
C GLY A 567 11.30 -18.14 16.70
N GLY A 568 10.55 -17.14 16.21
CA GLY A 568 9.50 -16.45 16.94
C GLY A 568 9.94 -15.16 17.64
N PRO A 569 9.03 -14.49 18.36
CA PRO A 569 9.28 -13.18 18.93
C PRO A 569 10.36 -13.19 20.01
N LEU A 570 11.30 -12.25 19.89
CA LEU A 570 12.30 -11.94 20.90
C LEU A 570 11.63 -11.37 22.16
N PRO A 571 12.27 -11.44 23.34
CA PRO A 571 11.65 -11.02 24.59
C PRO A 571 11.06 -9.60 24.58
N TRP A 572 11.72 -8.64 23.92
CA TRP A 572 11.22 -7.25 23.82
C TRP A 572 10.16 -7.04 22.73
N GLN A 573 9.99 -8.00 21.82
CA GLN A 573 8.94 -7.98 20.79
C GLN A 573 7.61 -8.52 21.33
N ARG A 574 7.62 -9.32 22.41
CA ARG A 574 6.42 -9.88 23.04
C ARG A 574 5.59 -8.81 23.76
N ARG A 575 4.30 -9.06 23.94
CA ARG A 575 3.36 -8.22 24.72
C ARG A 575 2.45 -9.08 25.59
N PRO A 576 2.98 -9.76 26.62
CA PRO A 576 2.20 -10.65 27.46
C PRO A 576 1.09 -9.89 28.19
N GLY A 577 -0.08 -10.52 28.32
CA GLY A 577 -1.22 -9.95 29.05
C GLY A 577 -2.03 -8.90 28.28
N VAL A 578 -1.71 -8.64 27.01
CA VAL A 578 -2.53 -7.77 26.14
C VAL A 578 -3.49 -8.63 25.32
N LEU A 579 -4.79 -8.36 25.46
CA LEU A 579 -5.83 -9.13 24.78
C LEU A 579 -5.81 -8.86 23.27
N GLY A 580 -5.68 -9.94 22.49
CA GLY A 580 -5.88 -9.95 21.04
C GLY A 580 -7.29 -10.40 20.64
N ARG A 581 -7.45 -10.80 19.38
CA ARG A 581 -8.64 -11.50 18.86
C ARG A 581 -8.21 -12.50 17.78
N PRO A 582 -7.57 -13.61 18.17
CA PRO A 582 -7.20 -14.63 17.21
C PRO A 582 -8.47 -15.21 16.56
N ARG A 583 -8.41 -15.40 15.25
CA ARG A 583 -9.38 -16.18 14.48
C ARG A 583 -8.71 -17.48 14.05
N GLU A 584 -9.51 -18.53 13.99
CA GLU A 584 -9.09 -19.83 13.44
C GLU A 584 -9.51 -19.93 11.98
N GLY A 585 -8.71 -20.62 11.17
CA GLY A 585 -8.99 -20.82 9.75
C GLY A 585 -7.72 -20.90 8.91
N THR A 586 -7.63 -21.93 8.08
CA THR A 586 -6.59 -22.04 7.06
C THR A 586 -6.81 -20.97 5.97
N PRO A 587 -5.75 -20.50 5.30
CA PRO A 587 -5.93 -19.68 4.10
C PRO A 587 -6.83 -20.43 3.09
N PRO A 588 -7.81 -19.75 2.47
CA PRO A 588 -8.63 -20.38 1.44
C PRO A 588 -7.72 -20.79 0.27
N VAL A 589 -8.00 -21.95 -0.33
CA VAL A 589 -7.33 -22.34 -1.56
C VAL A 589 -7.87 -21.44 -2.66
N GLY A 590 -6.97 -20.69 -3.31
CA GLY A 590 -7.27 -19.88 -4.48
C GLY A 590 -7.85 -20.74 -5.59
#